data_AF-A0A4R1N036-F1
#
_entry.id   AF-A0A4R1N036-F1
#
_cell.length_a   1.000
_cell.length_b   1.000
_cell.length_c   1.000
_cell.angle_alpha   90.00
_cell.angle_beta   90.00
_cell.angle_gamma   90.00
#
_symmetry.space_group_name_H-M   'P 1'
#
loop_
_entity.id
_entity.type
_entity.pdbx_description
1 polymer ?
#
loop_
_entity_poly.entity_id
_entity_poly.type
_entity_poly.pdbx_seq_one_letter_code
_entity_poly.pdbx_strand_id
1 'polypeptide(L)'
;MCYIKKIRVICIIFIIIVSGLVFSKVFDEQIAFYINKPSGRLLAERDLSGEYYNKTETLFFLMDSNNDFKSFKLFQEPQNSKWRTRNILPQETINTQLLINNQAINLKYSIYIYDSFNEILKNQFESNDFFSMTALTGHINYTDVKSITVKTPNGYYEADYINEKNNITYFVITYIDDISEIELNKDTFLIEKNKN
;
A
#
# COMPACT_ATOMS: atom_id res chain seq x y z
N MET A 1 -56.35 14.49 8.38
CA MET A 1 -55.19 15.31 8.83
C MET A 1 -54.05 14.50 9.47
N CYS A 2 -54.27 13.27 9.96
CA CYS A 2 -53.24 12.44 10.62
C CYS A 2 -52.25 11.75 9.64
N TYR A 3 -52.67 11.50 8.40
CA TYR A 3 -51.89 10.74 7.40
C TYR A 3 -50.68 11.52 6.84
N ILE A 4 -50.83 12.83 6.65
CA ILE A 4 -49.78 13.72 6.12
C ILE A 4 -48.59 13.85 7.08
N LYS A 5 -48.85 13.81 8.40
CA LYS A 5 -47.77 13.80 9.42
C LYS A 5 -46.94 12.52 9.38
N LYS A 6 -47.58 11.35 9.18
CA LYS A 6 -46.87 10.06 9.08
C LYS A 6 -45.98 9.98 7.84
N ILE A 7 -46.45 10.48 6.69
CA ILE A 7 -45.67 10.52 5.45
C ILE A 7 -44.41 11.39 5.60
N ARG A 8 -44.53 12.57 6.23
CA ARG A 8 -43.37 13.44 6.48
C ARG A 8 -42.29 12.79 7.34
N VAL A 9 -42.69 12.04 8.38
CA VAL A 9 -41.73 11.34 9.25
C VAL A 9 -41.00 10.23 8.48
N ILE A 10 -41.72 9.47 7.64
CA ILE A 10 -41.12 8.42 6.81
C ILE A 10 -40.13 9.01 5.79
N CYS A 11 -40.47 10.13 5.13
CA CYS A 11 -39.55 10.80 4.21
C CYS A 11 -38.28 11.30 4.90
N ILE A 12 -38.38 11.83 6.12
CA ILE A 12 -37.20 12.29 6.88
C ILE A 12 -36.30 11.12 7.25
N ILE A 13 -36.87 10.01 7.74
CA ILE A 13 -36.10 8.80 8.07
C ILE A 13 -35.43 8.23 6.82
N PHE A 14 -36.13 8.21 5.69
CA PHE A 14 -35.57 7.76 4.41
C PHE A 14 -34.40 8.63 3.95
N ILE A 15 -34.53 9.96 4.06
CA ILE A 15 -33.44 10.89 3.74
C ILE A 15 -32.24 10.65 4.66
N ILE A 16 -32.45 10.48 5.97
CA ILE A 16 -31.36 10.20 6.92
C ILE A 16 -30.66 8.88 6.59
N ILE A 17 -31.39 7.82 6.26
CA ILE A 17 -30.81 6.52 5.91
C ILE A 17 -30.04 6.61 4.58
N VAL A 18 -30.62 7.23 3.56
CA VAL A 18 -29.96 7.38 2.25
C VAL A 18 -28.75 8.29 2.36
N SER A 19 -28.85 9.41 3.08
CA SER A 19 -27.70 10.27 3.38
C SER A 19 -26.66 9.49 4.17
N GLY A 20 -27.01 8.73 5.20
CA GLY A 20 -26.06 7.89 5.94
C GLY A 20 -25.36 6.85 5.07
N LEU A 21 -26.07 6.21 4.14
CA LEU A 21 -25.52 5.23 3.19
C LEU A 21 -24.66 5.86 2.09
N VAL A 22 -25.04 7.05 1.62
CA VAL A 22 -24.26 7.82 0.65
C VAL A 22 -23.02 8.39 1.33
N PHE A 23 -23.15 8.94 2.54
CA PHE A 23 -22.02 9.41 3.34
C PHE A 23 -21.09 8.25 3.70
N SER A 24 -21.59 7.06 4.05
CA SER A 24 -20.72 5.90 4.30
C SER A 24 -19.99 5.43 3.04
N LYS A 25 -20.63 5.50 1.86
CA LYS A 25 -19.96 5.22 0.58
C LYS A 25 -18.99 6.29 0.13
N VAL A 26 -19.26 7.56 0.45
CA VAL A 26 -18.40 8.70 0.12
C VAL A 26 -17.23 8.78 1.10
N PHE A 27 -17.37 8.28 2.33
CA PHE A 27 -16.30 8.17 3.32
C PHE A 27 -15.61 6.79 3.38
N ASP A 28 -16.02 5.82 2.56
CA ASP A 28 -15.17 4.70 2.13
C ASP A 28 -14.07 5.23 1.17
N GLU A 29 -13.49 6.39 1.48
CA GLU A 29 -12.29 6.89 0.83
C GLU A 29 -11.18 5.89 1.15
N GLN A 30 -10.92 4.99 0.21
CA GLN A 30 -9.71 4.18 0.21
C GLN A 30 -8.54 5.16 0.17
N ILE A 31 -7.78 5.22 1.27
CA ILE A 31 -6.67 6.13 1.37
C ILE A 31 -5.54 5.58 0.50
N ALA A 32 -5.07 6.41 -0.42
CA ALA A 32 -3.94 6.11 -1.28
C ALA A 32 -2.62 6.49 -0.63
N PHE A 33 -1.70 5.55 -0.58
CA PHE A 33 -0.37 5.81 -0.06
C PHE A 33 0.60 5.97 -1.22
N TYR A 34 1.25 7.14 -1.23
CA TYR A 34 2.43 7.36 -2.05
C TYR A 34 3.67 6.90 -1.30
N ILE A 35 4.60 6.26 -2.01
CA ILE A 35 5.83 5.75 -1.43
C ILE A 35 7.04 6.15 -2.29
N ASN A 36 7.99 6.87 -1.67
CA ASN A 36 9.38 7.07 -2.13
C ASN A 36 10.33 7.57 -0.99
N LYS A 37 9.89 7.51 0.31
CA LYS A 37 10.42 8.10 1.58
C LYS A 37 10.72 9.63 1.64
N PRO A 38 10.76 10.29 2.84
CA PRO A 38 10.53 9.84 4.22
C PRO A 38 9.32 10.51 4.94
N SER A 39 8.26 10.86 4.22
CA SER A 39 6.94 11.05 4.85
C SER A 39 5.90 10.62 3.85
N GLY A 40 5.60 9.31 3.79
CA GLY A 40 4.54 8.77 2.93
C GLY A 40 3.28 9.62 3.12
N ARG A 41 2.93 10.42 2.11
CA ARG A 41 1.78 11.31 2.17
C ARG A 41 0.54 10.47 1.91
N LEU A 42 -0.48 10.65 2.74
CA LEU A 42 -1.84 10.20 2.46
C LEU A 42 -2.34 11.00 1.25
N LEU A 43 -2.50 10.32 0.12
CA LEU A 43 -3.17 10.81 -1.06
C LEU A 43 -4.58 10.22 -1.08
N ALA A 44 -5.52 10.93 -1.68
CA ALA A 44 -6.86 10.40 -1.89
C ALA A 44 -6.88 9.62 -3.22
N GLU A 45 -7.81 8.68 -3.40
CA GLU A 45 -7.98 7.93 -4.65
C GLU A 45 -8.05 8.83 -5.90
N ARG A 46 -8.57 10.05 -5.77
CA ARG A 46 -8.60 11.08 -6.83
C ARG A 46 -7.22 11.46 -7.38
N ASP A 47 -6.18 11.27 -6.59
CA ASP A 47 -4.80 11.56 -6.97
C ASP A 47 -4.25 10.48 -7.91
N LEU A 48 -4.91 9.33 -8.08
CA LEU A 48 -4.58 8.31 -9.09
C LEU A 48 -4.89 8.76 -10.54
N SER A 49 -5.43 9.97 -10.74
CA SER A 49 -5.65 10.58 -12.06
C SER A 49 -4.36 10.80 -12.85
N GLY A 50 -3.22 10.85 -12.17
CA GLY A 50 -1.90 10.92 -12.79
C GLY A 50 -1.38 12.33 -13.05
N GLU A 51 -2.24 13.34 -13.00
CA GLU A 51 -1.91 14.72 -13.40
C GLU A 51 -0.85 15.42 -12.54
N TYR A 52 -0.52 14.87 -11.36
CA TYR A 52 0.38 15.49 -10.38
C TYR A 52 1.76 14.83 -10.26
N TYR A 53 2.08 13.82 -11.09
CA TYR A 53 3.32 13.06 -10.93
C TYR A 53 4.41 13.44 -11.92
N ASN A 54 5.63 13.50 -11.41
CA ASN A 54 6.85 13.78 -12.17
C ASN A 54 7.56 12.52 -12.71
N LYS A 55 6.95 11.33 -12.53
CA LYS A 55 7.50 10.02 -12.94
C LYS A 55 6.57 9.34 -13.92
N THR A 56 7.08 8.85 -15.04
CA THR A 56 6.31 8.17 -16.11
C THR A 56 5.57 6.92 -15.64
N GLU A 57 6.08 6.25 -14.60
CA GLU A 57 5.41 5.14 -13.93
C GLU A 57 5.66 5.17 -12.41
N THR A 58 4.66 4.79 -11.60
CA THR A 58 4.80 4.68 -10.13
C THR A 58 3.82 3.64 -9.57
N LEU A 59 4.28 2.86 -8.59
CA LEU A 59 3.45 1.91 -7.84
C LEU A 59 2.85 2.58 -6.61
N PHE A 60 1.56 2.36 -6.40
CA PHE A 60 0.80 2.85 -5.26
C PHE A 60 0.20 1.69 -4.50
N PHE A 61 0.07 1.88 -3.18
CA PHE A 61 -0.66 0.96 -2.32
C PHE A 61 -1.83 1.70 -1.67
N LEU A 62 -3.01 1.11 -1.69
CA LEU A 62 -4.18 1.59 -0.98
C LEU A 62 -4.47 0.61 0.15
N MET A 63 -4.64 1.10 1.37
CA MET A 63 -5.17 0.28 2.45
C MET A 63 -6.66 0.57 2.56
N ASP A 64 -7.50 -0.45 2.36
CA ASP A 64 -8.94 -0.27 2.44
C ASP A 64 -9.47 -0.30 3.90
N SER A 65 -10.78 -0.14 4.07
CA SER A 65 -11.42 -0.10 5.38
C SER A 65 -11.30 -1.42 6.16
N ASN A 66 -11.01 -2.54 5.49
CA ASN A 66 -10.72 -3.84 6.11
C ASN A 66 -9.24 -4.00 6.47
N ASN A 67 -8.41 -3.00 6.19
CA ASN A 67 -6.95 -3.01 6.31
C ASN A 67 -6.25 -4.00 5.35
N ASP A 68 -6.89 -4.30 4.22
CA ASP A 68 -6.27 -5.05 3.15
C ASP A 68 -5.55 -4.09 2.19
N PHE A 69 -4.33 -4.46 1.79
CA PHE A 69 -3.56 -3.70 0.81
C PHE A 69 -3.95 -4.07 -0.62
N LYS A 70 -4.37 -3.07 -1.38
CA LYS A 70 -4.51 -3.12 -2.84
C LYS A 70 -3.36 -2.37 -3.47
N SER A 71 -2.90 -2.81 -4.64
CA SER A 71 -1.80 -2.16 -5.33
C SER A 71 -2.14 -1.78 -6.76
N PHE A 72 -1.66 -0.61 -7.17
CA PHE A 72 -1.99 0.00 -8.44
C PHE A 72 -0.74 0.59 -9.06
N LYS A 73 -0.39 0.12 -10.26
CA LYS A 73 0.62 0.75 -11.09
C LYS A 73 -0.06 1.85 -11.90
N LEU A 74 0.34 3.08 -11.65
CA LEU A 74 0.02 4.22 -12.50
C LEU A 74 1.13 4.37 -13.53
N PHE A 75 0.79 4.49 -14.80
CA PHE A 75 1.74 4.63 -15.89
C PHE A 75 1.20 5.52 -17.00
N GLN A 76 2.09 6.17 -17.73
CA GLN A 76 1.75 6.97 -18.88
C GLN A 76 1.79 6.13 -20.16
N GLU A 77 0.69 6.10 -20.91
CA GLU A 77 0.59 5.33 -22.16
C GLU A 77 1.56 5.93 -23.22
N PRO A 78 2.49 5.13 -23.78
CA PRO A 78 3.57 5.67 -24.63
C PRO A 78 3.09 6.43 -25.86
N GLN A 79 1.92 6.08 -26.38
CA GLN A 79 1.42 6.57 -27.66
C GLN A 79 0.62 7.88 -27.55
N ASN A 80 0.07 8.19 -26.37
CA ASN A 80 -0.86 9.32 -26.24
C ASN A 80 -0.68 10.12 -24.93
N SER A 81 0.35 9.83 -24.15
CA SER A 81 0.68 10.53 -22.92
C SER A 81 -0.44 10.53 -21.87
N LYS A 82 -1.46 9.67 -22.00
CA LYS A 82 -2.55 9.56 -21.02
C LYS A 82 -2.13 8.66 -19.86
N TRP A 83 -2.51 9.06 -18.67
CA TRP A 83 -2.35 8.24 -17.48
C TRP A 83 -3.32 7.07 -17.46
N ARG A 84 -2.79 5.91 -17.08
CA ARG A 84 -3.50 4.65 -16.96
C ARG A 84 -3.14 3.99 -15.64
N THR A 85 -4.10 3.28 -15.07
CA THR A 85 -3.92 2.48 -13.86
C THR A 85 -4.07 1.01 -14.19
N ARG A 86 -3.23 0.17 -13.60
CA ARG A 86 -3.35 -1.29 -13.65
C ARG A 86 -3.22 -1.85 -12.23
N ASN A 87 -4.13 -2.74 -11.84
CA ASN A 87 -3.99 -3.46 -10.59
C ASN A 87 -2.81 -4.41 -10.67
N ILE A 88 -1.95 -4.39 -9.65
CA ILE A 88 -0.90 -5.41 -9.50
C ILE A 88 -1.36 -6.37 -8.41
N LEU A 89 -1.38 -7.66 -8.75
CA LEU A 89 -1.72 -8.70 -7.80
C LEU A 89 -0.44 -9.17 -7.09
N PRO A 90 -0.54 -9.56 -5.81
CA PRO A 90 0.60 -10.18 -5.15
C PRO A 90 0.93 -11.50 -5.86
N GLN A 91 2.21 -11.73 -6.14
CA GLN A 91 2.70 -13.00 -6.64
C GLN A 91 2.58 -14.09 -5.58
N GLU A 92 2.82 -13.72 -4.33
CA GLU A 92 2.77 -14.65 -3.21
C GLU A 92 2.27 -13.93 -1.95
N THR A 93 1.68 -14.68 -1.04
CA THR A 93 1.37 -14.24 0.33
C THR A 93 1.83 -15.31 1.30
N ILE A 94 2.72 -14.92 2.20
CA ILE A 94 3.40 -15.80 3.13
C ILE A 94 2.94 -15.49 4.55
N ASN A 95 2.69 -16.54 5.32
CA ASN A 95 2.43 -16.48 6.75
C ASN A 95 3.57 -17.18 7.47
N THR A 96 4.28 -16.46 8.33
CA THR A 96 5.42 -16.98 9.07
C THR A 96 5.48 -16.36 10.47
N GLN A 97 6.50 -16.70 11.25
CA GLN A 97 6.72 -16.16 12.58
C GLN A 97 8.06 -15.44 12.66
N LEU A 98 8.06 -14.22 13.21
CA LEU A 98 9.25 -13.48 13.58
C LEU A 98 9.52 -13.62 15.07
N LEU A 99 10.78 -13.49 15.47
CA LEU A 99 11.17 -13.33 16.86
C LEU A 99 11.50 -11.86 17.12
N ILE A 100 10.72 -11.21 17.99
CA ILE A 100 11.03 -9.85 18.49
C ILE A 100 11.20 -9.93 19.99
N ASN A 101 12.38 -9.58 20.50
CA ASN A 101 12.71 -9.70 21.94
C ASN A 101 12.35 -11.07 22.54
N ASN A 102 12.70 -12.14 21.82
CA ASN A 102 12.39 -13.54 22.17
C ASN A 102 10.89 -13.91 22.19
N GLN A 103 10.00 -13.04 21.70
CA GLN A 103 8.59 -13.35 21.52
C GLN A 103 8.32 -13.72 20.06
N ALA A 104 7.67 -14.88 19.85
CA ALA A 104 7.18 -15.29 18.54
C ALA A 104 5.94 -14.47 18.16
N ILE A 105 5.99 -13.82 17.00
CA ILE A 105 4.94 -12.94 16.48
C ILE A 105 4.61 -13.39 15.08
N ASN A 106 3.31 -13.46 14.77
CA ASN A 106 2.86 -13.79 13.43
C ASN A 106 3.13 -12.62 12.49
N LEU A 107 3.78 -12.93 11.37
CA LEU A 107 3.99 -12.06 10.24
C LEU A 107 3.20 -12.61 9.06
N LYS A 108 2.35 -11.77 8.47
CA LYS A 108 1.75 -12.01 7.16
C LYS A 108 2.22 -10.94 6.21
N TYR A 109 2.76 -11.33 5.06
CA TYR A 109 3.17 -10.37 4.04
C TYR A 109 2.92 -10.90 2.64
N SER A 110 2.79 -9.98 1.69
CA SER A 110 2.51 -10.22 0.29
C SER A 110 3.62 -9.61 -0.56
N ILE A 111 4.05 -10.36 -1.56
CA ILE A 111 5.13 -9.98 -2.48
C ILE A 111 4.52 -9.50 -3.80
N TYR A 112 4.92 -8.33 -4.27
CA TYR A 112 4.50 -7.75 -5.54
C TYR A 112 5.73 -7.58 -6.42
N ILE A 113 5.72 -8.20 -7.60
CA ILE A 113 6.73 -7.97 -8.63
C ILE A 113 6.09 -7.10 -9.72
N TYR A 114 6.77 -6.02 -10.09
CA TYR A 114 6.30 -5.09 -11.09
C TYR A 114 7.46 -4.53 -11.91
N ASP A 115 7.24 -4.35 -13.20
CA ASP A 115 8.22 -3.68 -14.04
C ASP A 115 8.24 -2.19 -13.68
N SER A 116 9.42 -1.61 -13.60
CA SER A 116 9.59 -0.16 -13.44
C SER A 116 10.31 0.39 -14.66
N PHE A 117 9.61 1.16 -15.49
CA PHE A 117 10.24 1.88 -16.59
C PHE A 117 10.92 3.15 -16.04
N ASN A 118 12.15 3.01 -15.55
CA ASN A 118 12.92 4.15 -15.08
C ASN A 118 13.74 4.76 -16.23
N GLU A 119 13.31 5.90 -16.76
CA GLU A 119 14.05 6.64 -17.80
C GLU A 119 15.47 7.04 -17.36
N ILE A 120 15.70 7.21 -16.05
CA ILE A 120 17.03 7.52 -15.50
C ILE A 120 17.97 6.33 -15.68
N LEU A 121 17.49 5.10 -15.46
CA LEU A 121 18.28 3.88 -15.65
C LEU A 121 18.49 3.56 -17.14
N LYS A 122 17.49 3.83 -17.99
CA LYS A 122 17.61 3.69 -19.45
C LYS A 122 18.78 4.52 -20.01
N ASN A 123 18.94 5.75 -19.54
CA ASN A 123 19.99 6.65 -20.00
C ASN A 123 21.37 6.29 -19.44
N GLN A 124 21.46 5.55 -18.33
CA GLN A 124 22.74 5.13 -17.75
C GLN A 124 23.26 3.80 -18.30
N PHE A 125 22.37 2.90 -18.74
CA PHE A 125 22.78 1.52 -19.08
C PHE A 125 22.66 1.17 -20.57
N GLU A 126 22.14 2.06 -21.43
CA GLU A 126 21.95 1.83 -22.88
C GLU A 126 21.31 0.46 -23.22
N SER A 127 20.60 -0.15 -22.28
CA SER A 127 19.99 -1.46 -22.43
C SER A 127 18.48 -1.32 -22.35
N ASN A 128 17.78 -2.14 -23.14
CA ASN A 128 16.33 -2.32 -23.04
C ASN A 128 15.97 -3.22 -21.84
N ASP A 129 16.80 -3.26 -20.80
CA ASP A 129 16.62 -4.18 -19.69
C ASP A 129 15.39 -3.75 -18.89
N PHE A 130 14.39 -4.63 -18.91
CA PHE A 130 13.22 -4.52 -18.05
C PHE A 130 13.68 -4.79 -16.61
N PHE A 131 13.81 -3.73 -15.82
CA PHE A 131 14.06 -3.86 -14.39
C PHE A 131 12.76 -4.27 -13.69
N SER A 132 12.72 -5.50 -13.19
CA SER A 132 11.69 -5.92 -12.25
C SER A 132 12.02 -5.36 -10.87
N MET A 133 11.07 -4.66 -10.30
CA MET A 133 11.12 -4.14 -8.93
C MET A 133 10.21 -4.97 -8.06
N THR A 134 10.57 -5.06 -6.78
CA THR A 134 9.73 -5.72 -5.79
C THR A 134 9.22 -4.74 -4.75
N ALA A 135 7.98 -4.96 -4.33
CA ALA A 135 7.41 -4.36 -3.14
C ALA A 135 6.81 -5.44 -2.22
N LEU A 136 6.78 -5.14 -0.93
CA LEU A 136 6.22 -5.95 0.13
C LEU A 136 5.17 -5.15 0.87
N THR A 137 4.01 -5.74 1.10
CA THR A 137 3.04 -5.23 2.08
C THR A 137 2.85 -6.27 3.14
N GLY A 138 2.69 -5.90 4.40
CA GLY A 138 2.43 -6.89 5.41
C GLY A 138 1.88 -6.32 6.69
N HIS A 139 1.65 -7.22 7.63
CA HIS A 139 1.32 -6.88 8.99
C HIS A 139 1.90 -7.87 10.00
N ILE A 140 2.15 -7.36 11.20
CA ILE A 140 2.57 -8.12 12.36
C ILE A 140 1.61 -7.84 13.52
N ASN A 141 1.31 -8.86 14.31
CA ASN A 141 0.50 -8.72 15.52
C ASN A 141 1.36 -8.19 16.67
N TYR A 142 1.88 -6.99 16.47
CA TYR A 142 2.78 -6.27 17.35
C TYR A 142 2.61 -4.77 17.14
N THR A 143 2.95 -3.98 18.15
CA THR A 143 2.91 -2.51 18.14
C THR A 143 4.16 -1.95 18.77
N ASP A 144 4.26 -0.63 18.86
CA ASP A 144 5.44 0.09 19.31
C ASP A 144 6.66 -0.15 18.38
N VAL A 145 6.38 -0.17 17.08
CA VAL A 145 7.35 -0.41 16.02
C VAL A 145 7.84 0.92 15.47
N LYS A 146 9.15 1.13 15.57
CA LYS A 146 9.84 2.31 15.03
C LYS A 146 10.18 2.11 13.56
N SER A 147 10.74 0.95 13.22
CA SER A 147 11.11 0.62 11.85
C SER A 147 10.99 -0.87 11.59
N ILE A 148 10.71 -1.22 10.33
CA ILE A 148 10.73 -2.57 9.81
C ILE A 148 11.68 -2.55 8.63
N THR A 149 12.69 -3.42 8.63
CA THR A 149 13.70 -3.48 7.57
C THR A 149 13.79 -4.90 7.05
N VAL A 150 13.83 -5.04 5.73
CA VAL A 150 14.10 -6.31 5.05
C VAL A 150 15.56 -6.32 4.61
N LYS A 151 16.30 -7.32 5.09
CA LYS A 151 17.68 -7.58 4.71
C LYS A 151 17.74 -8.50 3.50
N THR A 152 18.35 -8.05 2.42
CA THR A 152 18.62 -8.86 1.22
C THR A 152 20.14 -8.98 1.01
N PRO A 153 20.63 -9.83 0.10
CA PRO A 153 22.01 -9.81 -0.37
C PRO A 153 22.43 -8.46 -0.94
N ASN A 154 21.49 -7.71 -1.54
CA ASN A 154 21.74 -6.43 -2.21
C ASN A 154 21.73 -5.23 -1.26
N GLY A 155 21.22 -5.40 -0.03
CA GLY A 155 21.17 -4.32 0.96
C GLY A 155 20.01 -4.43 1.95
N TYR A 156 19.78 -3.33 2.65
CA TYR A 156 18.74 -3.19 3.67
C TYR A 156 17.66 -2.24 3.17
N TYR A 157 16.41 -2.71 3.15
CA TYR A 157 15.26 -1.94 2.68
C TYR A 157 14.32 -1.69 3.85
N GLU A 158 14.31 -0.47 4.33
CA GLU A 158 13.44 -0.05 5.44
C GLU A 158 12.06 0.33 4.91
N ALA A 159 11.02 -0.06 5.63
CA ALA A 159 9.63 0.20 5.31
C ALA A 159 9.37 1.69 5.09
N ASP A 160 8.74 1.98 3.96
CA ASP A 160 8.32 3.29 3.53
C ASP A 160 7.09 3.80 4.27
N TYR A 161 6.30 2.85 4.77
CA TYR A 161 5.08 3.09 5.50
C TYR A 161 5.00 2.13 6.67
N ILE A 162 4.62 2.67 7.83
CA ILE A 162 4.30 1.93 9.04
C ILE A 162 3.07 2.60 9.65
N ASN A 163 2.06 1.82 9.99
CA ASN A 163 0.88 2.30 10.70
C ASN A 163 0.37 1.25 11.69
N GLU A 164 -0.03 1.71 12.87
CA GLU A 164 -0.51 0.84 13.92
C GLU A 164 -2.01 1.04 14.12
N LYS A 165 -2.76 -0.06 14.07
CA LYS A 165 -4.20 -0.06 14.31
C LYS A 165 -4.60 -1.39 14.93
N ASN A 166 -5.42 -1.34 15.98
CA ASN A 166 -5.99 -2.52 16.64
C ASN A 166 -4.93 -3.56 17.06
N ASN A 167 -3.80 -3.12 17.65
CA ASN A 167 -2.68 -3.97 18.05
C ASN A 167 -1.94 -4.70 16.90
N ILE A 168 -2.10 -4.19 15.68
CA ILE A 168 -1.44 -4.70 14.48
C ILE A 168 -0.63 -3.55 13.87
N THR A 169 0.62 -3.82 13.52
CA THR A 169 1.44 -2.93 12.71
C THR A 169 1.36 -3.36 11.26
N TYR A 170 0.91 -2.46 10.39
CA TYR A 170 0.86 -2.60 8.95
C TYR A 170 2.06 -1.88 8.33
N PHE A 171 2.64 -2.45 7.29
CA PHE A 171 3.79 -1.85 6.64
C PHE A 171 3.80 -2.06 5.14
N VAL A 172 4.52 -1.17 4.45
CA VAL A 172 4.87 -1.31 3.04
C VAL A 172 6.35 -1.01 2.85
N ILE A 173 7.03 -1.84 2.07
CA ILE A 173 8.41 -1.65 1.62
C ILE A 173 8.39 -1.72 0.09
N THR A 174 8.97 -0.76 -0.58
CA THR A 174 9.01 -0.68 -2.05
C THR A 174 10.44 -0.59 -2.55
N TYR A 175 10.61 -0.73 -3.87
CA TYR A 175 11.91 -0.61 -4.52
C TYR A 175 12.97 -1.54 -3.91
N ILE A 176 12.57 -2.79 -3.65
CA ILE A 176 13.49 -3.84 -3.25
C ILE A 176 14.12 -4.39 -4.52
N ASP A 177 15.42 -4.16 -4.70
CA ASP A 177 16.15 -4.67 -5.86
C ASP A 177 16.33 -6.19 -5.73
N ASP A 178 15.76 -6.90 -6.72
CA ASP A 178 15.92 -8.31 -6.99
C ASP A 178 15.84 -9.25 -5.77
N ILE A 179 14.62 -9.70 -5.48
CA ILE A 179 14.35 -10.78 -4.51
C ILE A 179 14.08 -12.13 -5.20
N SER A 180 14.24 -12.22 -6.52
CA SER A 180 13.77 -13.39 -7.29
C SER A 180 14.45 -14.69 -6.87
N GLU A 181 15.61 -14.60 -6.21
CA GLU A 181 16.40 -15.72 -5.71
C GLU A 181 16.34 -15.91 -4.18
N ILE A 182 15.54 -15.13 -3.46
CA ILE A 182 15.53 -15.14 -1.99
C ILE A 182 14.19 -15.63 -1.46
N GLU A 183 14.20 -16.72 -0.70
CA GLU A 183 13.12 -16.99 0.25
C GLU A 183 13.18 -15.93 1.35
N LEU A 184 12.37 -14.88 1.19
CA LEU A 184 12.11 -13.92 2.25
C LEU A 184 11.55 -14.71 3.45
N ASN A 185 12.35 -14.88 4.48
CA ASN A 185 11.99 -15.70 5.63
C ASN A 185 12.08 -14.88 6.91
N LYS A 186 11.89 -15.54 8.05
CA LYS A 186 11.86 -14.86 9.34
C LYS A 186 13.17 -14.19 9.74
N ASP A 187 14.30 -14.64 9.19
CA ASP A 187 15.63 -14.11 9.51
C ASP A 187 15.96 -12.87 8.64
N THR A 188 15.08 -12.56 7.69
CA THR A 188 15.19 -11.44 6.75
C THR A 188 14.63 -10.14 7.33
N PHE A 189 13.64 -10.22 8.23
CA PHE A 189 12.98 -9.04 8.82
C PHE A 189 13.66 -8.61 10.12
N LEU A 190 14.05 -7.33 10.17
CA LEU A 190 14.58 -6.66 11.35
C LEU A 190 13.55 -5.63 11.82
N ILE A 191 13.16 -5.69 13.09
CA ILE A 191 12.15 -4.80 13.66
C ILE A 191 12.76 -4.04 14.83
N GLU A 192 12.80 -2.71 14.73
CA GLU A 192 13.21 -1.84 15.82
C GLU A 192 12.00 -1.27 16.54
N LYS A 193 12.11 -1.10 17.87
CA LYS A 193 11.11 -0.46 18.70
C LYS A 193 11.34 1.03 18.85
N ASN A 194 10.30 1.76 19.24
CA ASN A 194 10.53 3.10 19.78
C ASN A 194 11.30 2.96 21.10
N LYS A 195 12.26 3.85 21.32
CA LYS A 195 12.91 3.95 22.63
C LYS A 195 11.94 4.69 23.54
N ASN A 196 11.39 3.98 24.53
CA ASN A 196 10.74 4.61 25.68
C ASN A 196 11.75 5.44 26.48
#